data_AF-I7J8M1-F1
#
_entry.id   AF-I7J8M1-F1
#
_cell.length_a   1.000
_cell.length_b   1.000
_cell.length_c   1.000
_cell.angle_alpha   90.00
_cell.angle_beta   90.00
_cell.angle_gamma   90.00
#
_symmetry.space_group_name_H-M   'P 1'
#
loop_
_entity.id
_entity.type
_entity.pdbx_description
1 polymer ?
#
loop_
_entity_poly.entity_id
_entity_poly.type
_entity_poly.pdbx_seq_one_letter_code
_entity_poly.pdbx_strand_id
1 'polypeptide(L)'
;MIVKDVVCPFCGCLCDDIEVEVEGNRVVSVGNACELGTTKLAGEKRMKNPILRDGNEWKDITYDEAIRYAADMLLSAERPLLYGWSGTHGEAQCVGVHMAELVRGVIDNTSSVCHGPSILAIQEVGHPGCTLGVVKNRADLVIYWGSNPIDAHPRHLSRYTRYADGFFLENAFRDRKVVVVDIRRTETANIADEFVQIKPGGDYAVLSALRAIVRGKTETIPRTVAGVTREQLVRVVDLCKEAKFGAVYFGLGLTMTQGKYKNIRNAIELVSELNRHTKFTISAMRGHYNVYGSNEVNTWMTGYPFGIDFSRGIAFYNPGETTAVDILARKECDAALIVGSDPAAHFPRRCLEHLADIPVVQLDPYPNATTAFCNVQIPVAVTGIDAEGTAYRMDGVPIRTRKVLSTDYPSDAEVLSRMYALMQEGREG
;
A
#
# COMPACT_ATOMS: atom_id res chain seq x y z
N MET A 1 -15.19 4.21 28.15
CA MET A 1 -15.83 3.11 27.39
C MET A 1 -14.75 2.38 26.63
N ILE A 2 -14.73 1.04 26.64
CA ILE A 2 -13.78 0.26 25.83
C ILE A 2 -14.50 -0.22 24.57
N VAL A 3 -13.97 0.16 23.40
CA VAL A 3 -14.40 -0.34 22.10
C VAL A 3 -13.48 -1.48 21.69
N LYS A 4 -14.05 -2.65 21.45
CA LYS A 4 -13.31 -3.87 21.06
C LYS A 4 -13.39 -4.10 19.55
N ASP A 5 -12.53 -4.99 19.06
CA ASP A 5 -12.46 -5.41 17.66
C ASP A 5 -12.33 -4.22 16.69
N VAL A 6 -11.56 -3.21 17.12
CA VAL A 6 -11.28 -2.03 16.30
C VAL A 6 -10.27 -2.41 15.22
N VAL A 7 -10.53 -1.91 14.01
CA VAL A 7 -9.67 -2.13 12.84
C VAL A 7 -8.64 -1.00 12.74
N CYS A 8 -7.35 -1.34 12.78
CA CYS A 8 -6.24 -0.41 12.73
C CYS A 8 -6.03 0.17 11.31
N PRO A 9 -6.17 1.50 11.11
CA PRO A 9 -6.08 2.14 9.79
C PRO A 9 -4.65 2.61 9.44
N PHE A 10 -3.64 1.80 9.75
CA PHE A 10 -2.22 2.14 9.52
C PHE A 10 -1.58 1.37 8.35
N CYS A 11 -1.14 0.13 8.58
CA CYS A 11 -0.47 -0.71 7.58
C CYS A 11 -1.37 -1.83 7.05
N GLY A 12 -0.94 -2.49 5.98
CA GLY A 12 -1.66 -3.56 5.30
C GLY A 12 -1.88 -4.83 6.13
N CYS A 13 -1.41 -4.90 7.38
CA CYS A 13 -1.83 -5.95 8.33
C CYS A 13 -3.28 -5.79 8.76
N LEU A 14 -3.82 -4.57 8.70
CA LEU A 14 -5.22 -4.24 9.00
C LEU A 14 -5.73 -4.98 10.25
N CYS A 15 -5.07 -4.73 11.39
CA CYS A 15 -5.34 -5.49 12.61
C CYS A 15 -6.73 -5.19 13.13
N ASP A 16 -7.53 -6.23 13.41
CA ASP A 16 -8.97 -6.18 13.72
C ASP A 16 -9.30 -6.63 15.15
N ASP A 17 -8.29 -6.70 16.02
CA ASP A 17 -8.34 -7.14 17.42
C ASP A 17 -7.89 -6.02 18.39
N ILE A 18 -7.96 -4.77 17.94
CA ILE A 18 -7.53 -3.61 18.74
C ILE A 18 -8.61 -3.26 19.75
N GLU A 19 -8.18 -2.96 20.97
CA GLU A 19 -9.05 -2.43 22.02
C GLU A 19 -8.72 -0.95 22.22
N VAL A 20 -9.74 -0.09 22.16
CA VAL A 20 -9.56 1.36 22.33
C VAL A 20 -10.42 1.84 23.49
N GLU A 21 -9.77 2.42 24.50
CA GLU A 21 -10.46 3.08 25.59
C GLU A 21 -10.70 4.55 25.27
N VAL A 22 -11.95 4.97 25.42
CA VAL A 22 -12.41 6.32 25.11
C VAL A 22 -13.05 6.96 26.33
N GLU A 23 -12.61 8.17 26.66
CA GLU A 23 -13.19 9.03 27.69
C GLU A 23 -13.38 10.44 27.14
N GLY A 24 -14.57 11.03 27.31
CA GLY A 24 -14.85 12.40 26.84
C GLY A 24 -14.58 12.61 25.34
N ASN A 25 -14.88 11.61 24.50
CA ASN A 25 -14.60 11.61 23.05
C ASN A 25 -13.11 11.71 22.69
N ARG A 26 -12.22 11.26 23.58
CA ARG A 26 -10.78 11.18 23.35
C ARG A 26 -10.28 9.76 23.64
N VAL A 27 -9.35 9.28 22.82
CA VAL A 27 -8.65 8.01 23.06
C VAL A 27 -7.69 8.18 24.23
N VAL A 28 -7.85 7.38 25.28
CA VAL A 28 -6.99 7.42 26.48
C VAL A 28 -5.98 6.28 26.51
N SER A 29 -6.34 5.12 25.98
CA SER A 29 -5.46 3.97 25.89
C SER A 29 -5.80 3.11 24.67
N VAL A 30 -4.78 2.41 24.14
CA VAL A 30 -4.93 1.50 23.00
C VAL A 30 -4.24 0.17 23.36
N GLY A 31 -5.04 -0.88 23.48
CA GLY A 31 -4.60 -2.26 23.68
C GLY A 31 -4.39 -2.99 22.35
N ASN A 32 -3.48 -3.96 22.34
CA ASN A 32 -3.14 -4.81 21.19
C ASN A 32 -2.58 -4.08 19.95
N ALA A 33 -2.48 -2.76 19.90
CA ALA A 33 -1.82 -2.07 18.79
C ALA A 33 -0.29 -2.10 18.92
N CYS A 34 0.42 -2.09 17.78
CA CYS A 34 1.84 -1.71 17.80
C CYS A 34 1.97 -0.20 17.91
N GLU A 35 3.18 0.30 18.19
CA GLU A 35 3.46 1.73 18.35
C GLU A 35 2.88 2.59 17.21
N LEU A 36 3.07 2.18 15.96
CA LEU A 36 2.52 2.90 14.78
C LEU A 36 0.98 2.98 14.80
N GLY A 37 0.33 1.89 15.21
CA GLY A 37 -1.13 1.85 15.35
C GLY A 37 -1.62 2.70 16.52
N THR A 38 -0.94 2.62 17.66
CA THR A 38 -1.21 3.44 18.85
C THR A 38 -1.09 4.92 18.52
N THR A 39 0.00 5.34 17.88
CA THR A 39 0.21 6.74 17.47
C THR A 39 -0.89 7.23 16.53
N LYS A 40 -1.32 6.40 15.57
CA LYS A 40 -2.39 6.80 14.66
C LYS A 40 -3.76 6.89 15.35
N LEU A 41 -4.10 5.93 16.21
CA LEU A 41 -5.38 5.91 16.94
C LEU A 41 -5.45 7.01 18.01
N ALA A 42 -4.34 7.32 18.66
CA ALA A 42 -4.22 8.40 19.64
C ALA A 42 -3.89 9.76 19.00
N GLY A 43 -3.91 9.88 17.67
CA GLY A 43 -3.43 11.07 16.96
C GLY A 43 -4.22 12.33 17.28
N GLU A 44 -3.62 13.23 18.07
CA GLU A 44 -4.11 14.57 18.35
C GLU A 44 -3.66 15.57 17.25
N LYS A 45 -4.18 16.81 17.24
CA LYS A 45 -3.82 17.92 16.29
C LYS A 45 -4.43 17.88 14.88
N ARG A 46 -5.67 17.43 14.76
CA ARG A 46 -6.43 17.58 13.51
C ARG A 46 -6.71 19.05 13.21
N MET A 47 -6.72 19.41 11.93
CA MET A 47 -7.14 20.74 11.51
C MET A 47 -8.63 20.92 11.76
N LYS A 48 -9.05 22.09 12.22
CA LYS A 48 -10.45 22.38 12.56
C LYS A 48 -11.28 22.76 11.34
N ASN A 49 -10.73 23.61 10.49
CA ASN A 49 -11.40 24.18 9.32
C ASN A 49 -10.58 23.88 8.06
N PRO A 50 -11.24 23.82 6.89
CA PRO A 50 -10.54 23.95 5.62
C PRO A 50 -9.76 25.27 5.55
N ILE A 51 -8.61 25.24 4.87
CA ILE A 51 -7.74 26.41 4.70
C ILE A 51 -7.49 26.66 3.21
N LEU A 52 -7.39 27.93 2.84
CA LEU A 52 -7.02 28.44 1.52
C LEU A 52 -5.71 29.21 1.63
N ARG A 53 -4.79 28.96 0.70
CA ARG A 53 -3.55 29.71 0.56
C ARG A 53 -3.82 31.03 -0.17
N ASP A 54 -3.50 32.13 0.48
CA ASP A 54 -3.53 33.48 -0.09
C ASP A 54 -2.12 34.08 -0.04
N GLY A 55 -1.40 33.97 -1.16
CA GLY A 55 0.03 34.29 -1.23
C GLY A 55 0.86 33.40 -0.29
N ASN A 56 1.43 34.01 0.76
CA ASN A 56 2.23 33.34 1.79
C ASN A 56 1.45 33.04 3.09
N GLU A 57 0.17 33.39 3.15
CA GLU A 57 -0.66 33.23 4.34
C GLU A 57 -1.76 32.17 4.13
N TRP A 58 -2.30 31.68 5.25
CA TRP A 58 -3.42 30.76 5.28
C TRP A 58 -4.66 31.45 5.82
N LYS A 59 -5.79 31.25 5.13
CA LYS A 59 -7.09 31.74 5.54
C LYS A 59 -8.03 30.56 5.78
N ASP A 60 -8.68 30.54 6.94
CA ASP A 60 -9.80 29.63 7.21
C ASP A 60 -10.94 29.93 6.24
N ILE A 61 -11.46 28.88 5.60
CA ILE A 61 -12.63 28.94 4.72
C ILE A 61 -13.65 27.86 5.11
N THR A 62 -14.88 28.01 4.64
CA THR A 62 -15.93 27.01 4.87
C THR A 62 -15.72 25.76 4.02
N TYR A 63 -16.31 24.63 4.43
CA TYR A 63 -16.33 23.41 3.59
C TYR A 63 -16.97 23.67 2.22
N ASP A 64 -18.03 24.47 2.18
CA ASP A 64 -18.72 24.81 0.93
C ASP A 64 -17.81 25.55 -0.05
N GLU A 65 -17.04 26.55 0.43
CA GLU A 65 -16.06 27.27 -0.38
C GLU A 65 -14.94 26.34 -0.87
N ALA A 66 -14.43 25.48 0.02
CA ALA A 66 -13.34 24.56 -0.30
C ALA A 66 -13.75 23.49 -1.33
N ILE A 67 -14.96 22.93 -1.16
CA ILE A 67 -15.55 21.94 -2.06
C ILE A 67 -15.81 22.54 -3.44
N ARG A 68 -16.38 23.75 -3.51
CA ARG A 68 -16.59 24.45 -4.79
C ARG A 68 -15.26 24.75 -5.49
N TYR A 69 -14.27 25.29 -4.76
CA TYR A 69 -12.93 25.52 -5.32
C TYR A 69 -12.35 24.25 -5.95
N ALA A 70 -12.44 23.12 -5.25
CA ALA A 70 -11.93 21.85 -5.76
C ALA A 70 -12.69 21.37 -7.01
N ALA A 71 -14.01 21.47 -7.02
CA ALA A 71 -14.84 21.12 -8.17
C ALA A 71 -14.51 21.99 -9.39
N ASP A 72 -14.45 23.32 -9.21
CA ASP A 72 -14.15 24.29 -10.27
C ASP A 72 -12.74 24.09 -10.83
N MET A 73 -11.75 23.85 -9.95
CA MET A 73 -10.37 23.53 -10.34
C MET A 73 -10.32 22.29 -11.23
N LEU A 74 -11.00 21.21 -10.83
CA LEU A 74 -11.00 19.96 -11.58
C LEU A 74 -11.78 20.06 -12.91
N LEU A 75 -12.88 20.81 -12.94
CA LEU A 75 -13.65 21.05 -14.16
C LEU A 75 -12.91 21.93 -15.17
N SER A 76 -12.08 22.86 -14.69
CA SER A 76 -11.31 23.78 -15.53
C SER A 76 -10.00 23.18 -16.06
N ALA A 77 -9.54 22.07 -15.48
CA ALA A 77 -8.30 21.40 -15.85
C ALA A 77 -8.46 20.59 -17.14
N GLU A 78 -7.42 20.62 -17.99
CA GLU A 78 -7.36 19.83 -19.22
C GLU A 78 -6.97 18.37 -18.94
N ARG A 79 -6.11 18.13 -17.94
CA ARG A 79 -5.65 16.77 -17.57
C ARG A 79 -5.36 16.67 -16.07
N PRO A 80 -6.40 16.72 -15.21
CA PRO A 80 -6.22 16.70 -13.77
C PRO A 80 -5.70 15.34 -13.26
N LEU A 81 -4.85 15.37 -12.24
CA LEU A 81 -4.39 14.19 -11.49
C LEU A 81 -5.20 13.99 -10.22
N LEU A 82 -5.74 12.80 -10.03
CA LEU A 82 -6.48 12.36 -8.86
C LEU A 82 -5.63 11.28 -8.14
N TYR A 83 -4.89 11.67 -7.09
CA TYR A 83 -3.86 10.82 -6.46
C TYR A 83 -4.06 10.53 -4.97
N GLY A 84 -3.64 9.34 -4.53
CA GLY A 84 -3.50 8.99 -3.11
C GLY A 84 -4.28 7.73 -2.75
N TRP A 85 -5.54 7.91 -2.34
CA TRP A 85 -6.63 6.91 -2.16
C TRP A 85 -6.40 5.80 -1.12
N SER A 86 -5.16 5.39 -0.89
CA SER A 86 -4.77 4.33 0.03
C SER A 86 -4.96 4.69 1.50
N GLY A 87 -5.15 5.98 1.80
CA GLY A 87 -5.44 6.54 3.11
C GLY A 87 -6.93 6.63 3.47
N THR A 88 -7.83 6.30 2.55
CA THR A 88 -9.30 6.35 2.74
C THR A 88 -9.96 4.97 2.53
N HIS A 89 -11.29 4.91 2.57
CA HIS A 89 -12.10 3.70 2.45
C HIS A 89 -12.66 3.47 1.04
N GLY A 90 -13.13 2.24 0.78
CA GLY A 90 -13.60 1.80 -0.55
C GLY A 90 -14.72 2.66 -1.14
N GLU A 91 -15.66 3.12 -0.31
CA GLU A 91 -16.78 3.94 -0.76
C GLU A 91 -16.32 5.32 -1.26
N ALA A 92 -15.34 5.95 -0.61
CA ALA A 92 -14.72 7.20 -1.07
C ALA A 92 -13.90 6.98 -2.36
N GLN A 93 -13.19 5.85 -2.46
CA GLN A 93 -12.45 5.45 -3.65
C GLN A 93 -13.38 5.29 -4.86
N CYS A 94 -14.61 4.77 -4.66
CA CYS A 94 -15.60 4.65 -5.74
C CYS A 94 -15.96 6.01 -6.33
N VAL A 95 -16.23 7.00 -5.47
CA VAL A 95 -16.54 8.37 -5.90
C VAL A 95 -15.36 8.98 -6.66
N GLY A 96 -14.12 8.74 -6.20
CA GLY A 96 -12.91 9.21 -6.87
C GLY A 96 -12.79 8.73 -8.32
N VAL A 97 -13.13 7.48 -8.62
CA VAL A 97 -13.11 6.98 -10.01
C VAL A 97 -14.19 7.65 -10.86
N HIS A 98 -15.41 7.83 -10.34
CA HIS A 98 -16.46 8.56 -11.06
C HIS A 98 -16.07 10.01 -11.33
N MET A 99 -15.43 10.69 -10.36
CA MET A 99 -14.88 12.02 -10.57
C MET A 99 -13.83 12.02 -11.68
N ALA A 100 -12.87 11.08 -11.65
CA ALA A 100 -11.81 11.00 -12.65
C ALA A 100 -12.34 10.75 -14.06
N GLU A 101 -13.32 9.85 -14.21
CA GLU A 101 -14.01 9.61 -15.47
C GLU A 101 -14.75 10.85 -15.96
N LEU A 102 -15.47 11.54 -15.06
CA LEU A 102 -16.20 12.77 -15.38
C LEU A 102 -15.25 13.83 -15.93
N VAL A 103 -14.16 14.16 -15.24
CA VAL A 103 -13.20 15.19 -15.72
C VAL A 103 -12.20 14.68 -16.75
N ARG A 104 -12.30 13.42 -17.19
CA ARG A 104 -11.35 12.78 -18.11
C ARG A 104 -9.90 12.89 -17.60
N GLY A 105 -9.73 12.81 -16.28
CA GLY A 105 -8.45 12.91 -15.60
C GLY A 105 -7.71 11.59 -15.49
N VAL A 106 -6.56 11.64 -14.81
CA VAL A 106 -5.78 10.45 -14.45
C VAL A 106 -6.03 10.12 -12.98
N ILE A 107 -6.48 8.90 -12.67
CA ILE A 107 -6.56 8.41 -11.30
C ILE A 107 -5.45 7.41 -11.00
N ASP A 108 -4.68 7.68 -9.95
CA ASP A 108 -3.58 6.81 -9.52
C ASP A 108 -3.51 6.73 -8.00
N ASN A 109 -3.05 5.60 -7.45
CA ASN A 109 -2.92 5.41 -6.01
C ASN A 109 -1.46 5.11 -5.63
N THR A 110 -1.17 5.02 -4.34
CA THR A 110 0.21 4.84 -3.85
C THR A 110 0.88 3.54 -4.32
N SER A 111 0.15 2.62 -4.98
CA SER A 111 0.76 1.46 -5.63
C SER A 111 1.85 1.84 -6.63
N SER A 112 1.69 2.94 -7.40
CA SER A 112 2.70 3.34 -8.40
C SER A 112 4.09 3.59 -7.80
N VAL A 113 4.16 3.97 -6.52
CA VAL A 113 5.41 4.14 -5.74
C VAL A 113 5.61 3.06 -4.67
N CYS A 114 4.88 1.95 -4.73
CA CYS A 114 4.92 0.87 -3.75
C CYS A 114 4.94 -0.53 -4.42
N HIS A 115 3.78 -1.15 -4.60
CA HIS A 115 3.62 -2.52 -5.14
C HIS A 115 3.05 -2.56 -6.57
N GLY A 116 3.02 -1.44 -7.29
CA GLY A 116 2.69 -1.36 -8.72
C GLY A 116 3.55 -2.30 -9.57
N PRO A 117 4.88 -2.39 -9.35
CA PRO A 117 5.71 -3.41 -10.00
C PRO A 117 5.27 -4.85 -9.71
N SER A 118 4.68 -5.12 -8.53
CA SER A 118 4.14 -6.44 -8.22
C SER A 118 2.89 -6.75 -9.05
N ILE A 119 2.02 -5.77 -9.22
CA ILE A 119 0.82 -5.88 -10.06
C ILE A 119 1.20 -6.17 -11.52
N LEU A 120 2.18 -5.44 -12.07
CA LEU A 120 2.68 -5.68 -13.42
C LEU A 120 3.24 -7.11 -13.60
N ALA A 121 3.96 -7.62 -12.60
CA ALA A 121 4.47 -8.98 -12.63
C ALA A 121 3.34 -10.03 -12.57
N ILE A 122 2.34 -9.80 -11.72
CA ILE A 122 1.16 -10.67 -11.59
C ILE A 122 0.37 -10.73 -12.90
N GLN A 123 0.24 -9.59 -13.60
CA GLN A 123 -0.39 -9.55 -14.93
C GLN A 123 0.39 -10.37 -15.97
N GLU A 124 1.73 -10.45 -15.88
CA GLU A 124 2.53 -11.26 -16.81
C GLU A 124 2.51 -12.77 -16.52
N VAL A 125 2.55 -13.17 -15.24
CA VAL A 125 2.83 -14.58 -14.86
C VAL A 125 1.89 -15.17 -13.81
N GLY A 126 0.84 -14.45 -13.41
CA GLY A 126 -0.15 -14.88 -12.43
C GLY A 126 0.27 -14.64 -10.97
N HIS A 127 -0.59 -15.05 -10.03
CA HIS A 127 -0.38 -14.85 -8.60
C HIS A 127 -0.75 -16.10 -7.78
N PRO A 128 0.22 -16.96 -7.42
CA PRO A 128 -0.02 -18.09 -6.53
C PRO A 128 -0.03 -17.62 -5.06
N GLY A 129 -1.04 -16.84 -4.66
CA GLY A 129 -1.22 -16.31 -3.31
C GLY A 129 -2.10 -17.17 -2.39
N CYS A 130 -2.23 -16.76 -1.13
CA CYS A 130 -3.25 -17.23 -0.19
C CYS A 130 -3.51 -16.19 0.91
N THR A 131 -4.54 -16.40 1.74
CA THR A 131 -4.81 -15.54 2.90
C THR A 131 -3.83 -15.75 4.04
N LEU A 132 -3.66 -14.74 4.91
CA LEU A 132 -2.78 -14.80 6.07
C LEU A 132 -3.18 -15.91 7.06
N GLY A 133 -4.46 -16.27 7.10
CA GLY A 133 -4.96 -17.41 7.89
C GLY A 133 -4.46 -18.76 7.39
N VAL A 134 -4.27 -18.94 6.08
CA VAL A 134 -3.66 -20.15 5.51
C VAL A 134 -2.20 -20.26 5.94
N VAL A 135 -1.45 -19.15 5.88
CA VAL A 135 -0.05 -19.10 6.29
C VAL A 135 0.11 -19.34 7.79
N LYS A 136 -0.75 -18.75 8.63
CA LYS A 136 -0.76 -19.00 10.07
C LYS A 136 -0.91 -20.48 10.37
N ASN A 137 -1.88 -21.13 9.73
CA ASN A 137 -2.23 -22.50 10.07
C ASN A 137 -1.31 -23.57 9.46
N ARG A 138 -0.66 -23.30 8.32
CA ARG A 138 0.00 -24.35 7.51
C ARG A 138 1.48 -24.14 7.25
N ALA A 139 1.94 -22.90 7.14
CA ALA A 139 3.28 -22.64 6.59
C ALA A 139 4.39 -22.95 7.60
N ASP A 140 5.13 -24.02 7.35
CA ASP A 140 6.30 -24.45 8.13
C ASP A 140 7.61 -23.82 7.62
N LEU A 141 7.58 -23.15 6.46
CA LEU A 141 8.65 -22.27 5.99
C LEU A 141 8.10 -20.91 5.59
N VAL A 142 8.68 -19.84 6.12
CA VAL A 142 8.40 -18.46 5.73
C VAL A 142 9.67 -17.79 5.22
N ILE A 143 9.58 -17.17 4.04
CA ILE A 143 10.67 -16.42 3.42
C ILE A 143 10.27 -14.95 3.37
N TYR A 144 11.02 -14.07 4.03
CA TYR A 144 10.89 -12.63 3.87
C TYR A 144 11.96 -12.12 2.91
N TRP A 145 11.55 -11.64 1.73
CA TRP A 145 12.46 -11.16 0.69
C TRP A 145 12.34 -9.65 0.48
N GLY A 146 13.40 -8.92 0.82
CA GLY A 146 13.43 -7.47 0.68
C GLY A 146 12.33 -6.78 1.48
N SER A 147 12.03 -7.31 2.67
CA SER A 147 10.99 -6.79 3.58
C SER A 147 11.46 -6.89 5.02
N ASN A 148 11.21 -5.85 5.81
CA ASN A 148 11.44 -5.82 7.26
C ASN A 148 10.11 -5.67 8.02
N PRO A 149 9.31 -6.75 8.18
CA PRO A 149 8.01 -6.69 8.84
C PRO A 149 8.07 -6.21 10.29
N ILE A 150 9.17 -6.41 11.04
CA ILE A 150 9.26 -5.90 12.42
C ILE A 150 9.08 -4.37 12.48
N ASP A 151 9.65 -3.64 11.51
CA ASP A 151 9.52 -2.18 11.46
C ASP A 151 8.27 -1.74 10.67
N ALA A 152 8.03 -2.36 9.52
CA ALA A 152 7.01 -1.89 8.57
C ALA A 152 5.61 -2.44 8.85
N HIS A 153 5.51 -3.63 9.45
CA HIS A 153 4.27 -4.36 9.71
C HIS A 153 4.34 -5.06 11.08
N PRO A 154 4.53 -4.34 12.21
CA PRO A 154 5.15 -4.91 13.41
C PRO A 154 4.43 -6.14 14.01
N ARG A 155 3.11 -6.23 13.84
CA ARG A 155 2.30 -7.36 14.33
C ARG A 155 2.18 -8.53 13.34
N HIS A 156 2.80 -8.46 12.16
CA HIS A 156 2.70 -9.51 11.15
C HIS A 156 3.24 -10.85 11.66
N LEU A 157 4.37 -10.82 12.38
CA LEU A 157 5.00 -12.03 12.89
C LEU A 157 4.22 -12.68 14.02
N SER A 158 3.68 -11.87 14.92
CA SER A 158 2.90 -12.34 16.07
C SER A 158 1.48 -12.77 15.72
N ARG A 159 0.90 -12.26 14.63
CA ARG A 159 -0.45 -12.64 14.20
C ARG A 159 -0.49 -13.77 13.19
N TYR A 160 0.54 -13.91 12.34
CA TYR A 160 0.42 -14.75 11.13
C TYR A 160 1.60 -15.69 10.83
N THR A 161 2.78 -15.46 11.41
CA THR A 161 3.97 -16.25 11.04
C THR A 161 4.75 -16.75 12.24
N ARG A 162 5.93 -16.20 12.52
CA ARG A 162 6.95 -16.77 13.41
C ARG A 162 6.43 -17.10 14.82
N TYR A 163 5.55 -16.27 15.37
CA TYR A 163 5.07 -16.39 16.75
C TYR A 163 3.57 -16.66 16.84
N ALA A 164 2.95 -17.08 15.72
CA ALA A 164 1.53 -17.32 15.66
C ALA A 164 1.25 -18.82 15.50
N ASP A 165 0.84 -19.45 16.61
CA ASP A 165 0.44 -20.85 16.59
C ASP A 165 -0.75 -21.05 15.65
N GLY A 166 -0.75 -22.21 15.00
CA GLY A 166 -1.66 -22.55 13.92
C GLY A 166 -2.24 -23.93 14.10
N PHE A 167 -3.29 -24.24 13.35
CA PHE A 167 -3.96 -25.54 13.44
C PHE A 167 -3.04 -26.74 13.20
N PHE A 168 -2.07 -26.64 12.27
CA PHE A 168 -1.11 -27.71 11.97
C PHE A 168 0.30 -27.45 12.54
N LEU A 169 0.48 -26.35 13.26
CA LEU A 169 1.75 -25.90 13.81
C LEU A 169 1.51 -25.53 15.27
N GLU A 170 1.57 -26.53 16.15
CA GLU A 170 1.25 -26.39 17.57
C GLU A 170 2.21 -25.45 18.30
N ASN A 171 3.46 -25.36 17.83
CA ASN A 171 4.43 -24.39 18.32
C ASN A 171 5.12 -23.70 17.14
N ALA A 172 4.58 -22.56 16.71
CA ALA A 172 5.11 -21.84 15.55
C ALA A 172 6.61 -21.48 15.71
N PHE A 173 7.06 -21.20 16.93
CA PHE A 173 8.46 -20.89 17.18
C PHE A 173 9.40 -22.10 16.99
N ARG A 174 8.92 -23.33 17.11
CA ARG A 174 9.74 -24.53 16.86
C ARG A 174 9.51 -25.10 15.47
N ASP A 175 8.26 -25.08 15.01
CA ASP A 175 7.81 -25.82 13.82
C ASP A 175 7.93 -25.01 12.53
N ARG A 176 8.14 -23.68 12.61
CA ARG A 176 8.25 -22.80 11.45
C ARG A 176 9.64 -22.21 11.29
N LYS A 177 10.29 -22.50 10.17
CA LYS A 177 11.56 -21.90 9.77
C LYS A 177 11.36 -20.54 9.10
N VAL A 178 12.25 -19.60 9.39
CA VAL A 178 12.27 -18.27 8.77
C VAL A 178 13.57 -18.05 8.01
N VAL A 179 13.44 -17.75 6.71
CA VAL A 179 14.54 -17.29 5.87
C VAL A 179 14.34 -15.80 5.60
N VAL A 180 15.40 -15.01 5.73
CA VAL A 180 15.39 -13.59 5.36
C VAL A 180 16.40 -13.37 4.25
N VAL A 181 15.96 -12.75 3.16
CA VAL A 181 16.81 -12.30 2.06
C VAL A 181 16.78 -10.78 2.03
N ASP A 182 17.89 -10.14 2.38
CA ASP A 182 17.99 -8.67 2.42
C ASP A 182 19.44 -8.24 2.18
N ILE A 183 19.65 -6.98 1.79
CA ILE A 183 20.98 -6.38 1.66
C ILE A 183 21.58 -6.01 3.04
N ARG A 184 20.71 -5.83 4.05
CA ARG A 184 21.08 -5.44 5.42
C ARG A 184 20.60 -6.48 6.41
N ARG A 185 21.36 -6.66 7.50
CA ARG A 185 20.90 -7.46 8.64
C ARG A 185 19.94 -6.63 9.49
N THR A 186 18.66 -6.68 9.14
CA THR A 186 17.56 -5.99 9.83
C THR A 186 17.14 -6.71 11.12
N GLU A 187 16.26 -6.12 11.91
CA GLU A 187 15.67 -6.80 13.08
C GLU A 187 14.96 -8.10 12.70
N THR A 188 14.28 -8.13 11.54
CA THR A 188 13.69 -9.39 11.05
C THR A 188 14.77 -10.43 10.72
N ALA A 189 15.93 -10.01 10.18
CA ALA A 189 17.04 -10.91 9.93
C ALA A 189 17.70 -11.46 11.21
N ASN A 190 17.64 -10.73 12.32
CA ASN A 190 18.22 -11.15 13.61
C ASN A 190 17.51 -12.38 14.21
N ILE A 191 16.25 -12.60 13.86
CA ILE A 191 15.44 -13.74 14.33
C ILE A 191 15.33 -14.88 13.31
N ALA A 192 15.95 -14.74 12.14
CA ALA A 192 15.86 -15.72 11.05
C ALA A 192 16.68 -16.98 11.36
N ASP A 193 16.19 -18.13 10.94
CA ASP A 193 16.96 -19.39 10.95
C ASP A 193 18.06 -19.36 9.88
N GLU A 194 17.82 -18.69 8.75
CA GLU A 194 18.81 -18.48 7.69
C GLU A 194 18.73 -17.02 7.20
N PHE A 195 19.87 -16.33 7.19
CA PHE A 195 19.98 -15.00 6.60
C PHE A 195 20.83 -15.04 5.33
N VAL A 196 20.24 -14.65 4.21
CA VAL A 196 20.88 -14.60 2.90
C VAL A 196 21.16 -13.14 2.57
N GLN A 197 22.41 -12.72 2.80
CA GLN A 197 22.82 -11.34 2.50
C GLN A 197 23.19 -11.19 1.03
N ILE A 198 22.33 -10.54 0.26
CA ILE A 198 22.56 -10.25 -1.16
C ILE A 198 23.24 -8.88 -1.33
N LYS A 199 23.96 -8.70 -2.44
CA LYS A 199 24.45 -7.37 -2.85
C LYS A 199 23.28 -6.54 -3.42
N PRO A 200 23.29 -5.19 -3.26
CA PRO A 200 22.30 -4.31 -3.89
C PRO A 200 22.17 -4.59 -5.40
N GLY A 201 20.92 -4.75 -5.87
CA GLY A 201 20.61 -5.10 -7.27
C GLY A 201 20.83 -6.59 -7.63
N GLY A 202 21.18 -7.42 -6.64
CA GLY A 202 21.47 -8.84 -6.82
C GLY A 202 20.27 -9.77 -6.91
N ASP A 203 19.06 -9.27 -6.57
CA ASP A 203 17.85 -10.07 -6.42
C ASP A 203 17.53 -10.92 -7.65
N TYR A 204 17.53 -10.32 -8.83
CA TYR A 204 17.22 -11.04 -10.07
C TYR A 204 18.18 -12.20 -10.33
N ALA A 205 19.48 -11.99 -10.10
CA ALA A 205 20.50 -13.01 -10.32
C ALA A 205 20.35 -14.16 -9.31
N VAL A 206 20.12 -13.84 -8.04
CA VAL A 206 19.92 -14.84 -6.97
C VAL A 206 18.64 -15.66 -7.22
N LEU A 207 17.52 -15.01 -7.55
CA LEU A 207 16.28 -15.70 -7.93
C LEU A 207 16.48 -16.63 -9.13
N SER A 208 17.22 -16.18 -10.15
CA SER A 208 17.54 -17.00 -11.33
C SER A 208 18.39 -18.22 -10.96
N ALA A 209 19.36 -18.04 -10.06
CA ALA A 209 20.20 -19.13 -9.58
C ALA A 209 19.40 -20.16 -8.77
N LEU A 210 18.52 -19.73 -7.86
CA LEU A 210 17.62 -20.61 -7.11
C LEU A 210 16.75 -21.44 -8.05
N ARG A 211 16.15 -20.83 -9.07
CA ARG A 211 15.35 -21.54 -10.09
C ARG A 211 16.16 -22.58 -10.86
N ALA A 212 17.35 -22.23 -11.28
CA ALA A 212 18.25 -23.16 -11.97
C ALA A 212 18.62 -24.35 -11.07
N ILE A 213 18.86 -24.14 -9.77
CA ILE A 213 19.08 -25.22 -8.79
C ILE A 213 17.81 -26.07 -8.62
N VAL A 214 16.63 -25.45 -8.49
CA VAL A 214 15.35 -26.18 -8.42
C VAL A 214 15.17 -27.13 -9.61
N ARG A 215 15.54 -26.67 -10.82
CA ARG A 215 15.53 -27.41 -12.09
C ARG A 215 16.67 -28.43 -12.25
N GLY A 216 17.53 -28.62 -11.24
CA GLY A 216 18.63 -29.58 -11.28
C GLY A 216 19.83 -29.13 -12.11
N LYS A 217 20.05 -27.82 -12.28
CA LYS A 217 21.18 -27.24 -13.02
C LYS A 217 22.23 -26.59 -12.12
N THR A 218 22.48 -27.16 -10.95
CA THR A 218 23.37 -26.61 -9.91
C THR A 218 24.79 -26.39 -10.42
N GLU A 219 25.27 -27.24 -11.32
CA GLU A 219 26.59 -27.19 -11.95
C GLU A 219 26.79 -25.94 -12.83
N THR A 220 25.70 -25.35 -13.32
CA THR A 220 25.74 -24.10 -14.10
C THR A 220 25.91 -22.86 -13.23
N ILE A 221 25.73 -23.00 -11.91
CA ILE A 221 25.78 -21.87 -10.98
C ILE A 221 27.24 -21.57 -10.62
N PRO A 222 27.69 -20.31 -10.78
CA PRO A 222 29.00 -19.88 -10.31
C PRO A 222 29.17 -20.12 -8.81
N ARG A 223 30.42 -20.12 -8.32
CA ARG A 223 30.71 -20.28 -6.88
C ARG A 223 29.98 -19.26 -6.00
N THR A 224 29.77 -18.05 -6.51
CA THR A 224 29.00 -17.01 -5.84
C THR A 224 28.09 -16.28 -6.83
N VAL A 225 26.90 -15.88 -6.38
CA VAL A 225 25.95 -15.07 -7.13
C VAL A 225 25.53 -13.90 -6.25
N ALA A 226 25.85 -12.67 -6.68
CA ALA A 226 25.54 -11.45 -5.96
C ALA A 226 25.88 -11.48 -4.45
N GLY A 227 27.02 -12.08 -4.08
CA GLY A 227 27.48 -12.18 -2.69
C GLY A 227 27.06 -13.45 -1.95
N VAL A 228 26.13 -14.24 -2.50
CA VAL A 228 25.67 -15.50 -1.90
C VAL A 228 26.47 -16.67 -2.46
N THR A 229 26.94 -17.57 -1.61
CA THR A 229 27.65 -18.78 -2.06
C THR A 229 26.69 -19.79 -2.68
N ARG A 230 27.16 -20.54 -3.68
CA ARG A 230 26.36 -21.62 -4.28
C ARG A 230 25.90 -22.62 -3.24
N GLU A 231 26.74 -22.92 -2.25
CA GLU A 231 26.42 -23.84 -1.16
C GLU A 231 25.26 -23.30 -0.30
N GLN A 232 25.21 -21.98 -0.06
CA GLN A 232 24.07 -21.36 0.63
C GLN A 232 22.81 -21.37 -0.22
N LEU A 233 22.91 -21.12 -1.53
CA LEU A 233 21.76 -21.20 -2.45
C LEU A 233 21.17 -22.61 -2.49
N VAL A 234 22.02 -23.65 -2.51
CA VAL A 234 21.58 -25.05 -2.43
C VAL A 234 20.83 -25.30 -1.12
N ARG A 235 21.40 -24.90 0.03
CA ARG A 235 20.71 -25.04 1.33
C ARG A 235 19.33 -24.38 1.34
N VAL A 236 19.19 -23.18 0.77
CA VAL A 236 17.90 -22.48 0.68
C VAL A 236 16.90 -23.26 -0.19
N VAL A 237 17.34 -23.83 -1.32
CA VAL A 237 16.47 -24.67 -2.16
C VAL A 237 16.08 -25.96 -1.45
N ASP A 238 17.00 -26.58 -0.71
CA ASP A 238 16.72 -27.79 0.06
C ASP A 238 15.68 -27.51 1.15
N LEU A 239 15.84 -26.43 1.93
CA LEU A 239 14.82 -25.96 2.88
C LEU A 239 13.47 -25.76 2.19
N CYS A 240 13.47 -25.17 0.99
CA CYS A 240 12.22 -24.98 0.24
C CYS A 240 11.59 -26.31 -0.18
N LYS A 241 12.38 -27.28 -0.66
CA LYS A 241 11.85 -28.58 -1.12
C LYS A 241 11.39 -29.48 0.03
N GLU A 242 11.98 -29.34 1.22
CA GLU A 242 11.64 -30.12 2.42
C GLU A 242 10.39 -29.59 3.16
N ALA A 243 10.04 -28.32 2.96
CA ALA A 243 8.86 -27.71 3.57
C ALA A 243 7.56 -28.42 3.14
N LYS A 244 6.58 -28.53 4.05
CA LYS A 244 5.23 -29.01 3.73
C LYS A 244 4.38 -27.89 3.11
N PHE A 245 4.61 -26.64 3.53
CA PHE A 245 3.98 -25.46 2.99
C PHE A 245 4.92 -24.25 3.13
N GLY A 246 5.40 -23.73 2.01
CA GLY A 246 6.20 -22.51 1.95
C GLY A 246 5.36 -21.25 1.69
N ALA A 247 5.68 -20.16 2.40
CA ALA A 247 5.11 -18.85 2.15
C ALA A 247 6.22 -17.81 1.92
N VAL A 248 6.23 -17.17 0.75
CA VAL A 248 7.13 -16.07 0.42
C VAL A 248 6.38 -14.75 0.63
N TYR A 249 6.89 -13.92 1.51
CA TYR A 249 6.50 -12.52 1.62
C TYR A 249 7.59 -11.64 1.05
N PHE A 250 7.22 -10.62 0.28
CA PHE A 250 8.21 -9.71 -0.30
C PHE A 250 7.78 -8.24 -0.21
N GLY A 251 8.76 -7.35 -0.17
CA GLY A 251 8.55 -5.92 0.04
C GLY A 251 9.23 -5.04 -1.00
N LEU A 252 9.51 -3.79 -0.60
CA LEU A 252 10.09 -2.76 -1.45
C LEU A 252 11.52 -3.08 -1.92
N GLY A 253 12.23 -3.97 -1.22
CA GLY A 253 13.55 -4.45 -1.65
C GLY A 253 13.53 -5.16 -3.01
N LEU A 254 12.36 -5.65 -3.45
CA LEU A 254 12.20 -6.16 -4.81
C LEU A 254 11.53 -5.17 -5.78
N THR A 255 10.59 -4.35 -5.30
CA THR A 255 9.80 -3.48 -6.18
C THR A 255 10.50 -2.17 -6.54
N MET A 256 11.37 -1.67 -5.65
CA MET A 256 12.03 -0.36 -5.78
C MET A 256 13.53 -0.44 -6.08
N THR A 257 14.04 -1.64 -6.35
CA THR A 257 15.43 -1.87 -6.78
C THR A 257 15.50 -2.09 -8.30
N GLN A 258 16.72 -2.12 -8.85
CA GLN A 258 16.94 -2.40 -10.27
C GLN A 258 16.23 -3.70 -10.68
N GLY A 259 15.50 -3.66 -11.80
CA GLY A 259 14.66 -4.75 -12.28
C GLY A 259 13.18 -4.59 -11.94
N LYS A 260 12.83 -3.98 -10.80
CA LYS A 260 11.45 -3.72 -10.36
C LYS A 260 10.52 -4.94 -10.55
N TYR A 261 9.57 -4.85 -11.48
CA TYR A 261 8.59 -5.90 -11.74
C TYR A 261 9.21 -7.21 -12.27
N LYS A 262 10.37 -7.15 -12.94
CA LYS A 262 11.08 -8.36 -13.39
C LYS A 262 11.68 -9.16 -12.23
N ASN A 263 12.00 -8.52 -11.11
CA ASN A 263 12.39 -9.23 -9.89
C ASN A 263 11.20 -10.02 -9.34
N ILE A 264 10.03 -9.38 -9.25
CA ILE A 264 8.80 -10.02 -8.77
C ILE A 264 8.38 -11.16 -9.68
N ARG A 265 8.42 -10.96 -11.00
CA ARG A 265 8.15 -12.02 -11.96
C ARG A 265 9.04 -13.24 -11.70
N ASN A 266 10.33 -13.02 -11.52
CA ASN A 266 11.28 -14.11 -11.26
C ASN A 266 10.98 -14.83 -9.93
N ALA A 267 10.55 -14.10 -8.90
CA ALA A 267 10.12 -14.68 -7.63
C ALA A 267 8.81 -15.49 -7.75
N ILE A 268 7.83 -15.00 -8.53
CA ILE A 268 6.60 -15.74 -8.83
C ILE A 268 6.91 -17.03 -9.60
N GLU A 269 7.79 -16.96 -10.61
CA GLU A 269 8.20 -18.13 -11.38
C GLU A 269 8.99 -19.14 -10.51
N LEU A 270 9.82 -18.70 -9.56
CA LEU A 270 10.44 -19.57 -8.55
C LEU A 270 9.38 -20.29 -7.72
N VAL A 271 8.38 -19.58 -7.20
CA VAL A 271 7.27 -20.16 -6.44
C VAL A 271 6.47 -21.16 -7.29
N SER A 272 6.22 -20.84 -8.57
CA SER A 272 5.55 -21.76 -9.49
C SER A 272 6.37 -23.05 -9.72
N GLU A 273 7.69 -22.98 -9.73
CA GLU A 273 8.57 -24.14 -9.88
C GLU A 273 8.65 -24.97 -8.60
N LEU A 274 8.71 -24.32 -7.43
CA LEU A 274 8.65 -24.99 -6.13
C LEU A 274 7.34 -25.76 -5.93
N ASN A 275 6.22 -25.25 -6.47
CA ASN A 275 4.93 -25.95 -6.46
C ASN A 275 4.93 -27.31 -7.19
N ARG A 276 5.98 -27.65 -7.95
CA ARG A 276 6.16 -29.01 -8.52
C ARG A 276 6.72 -30.02 -7.51
N HIS A 277 7.20 -29.55 -6.37
CA HIS A 277 7.80 -30.35 -5.31
C HIS A 277 6.94 -30.33 -4.04
N THR A 278 6.52 -29.15 -3.61
CA THR A 278 5.71 -28.95 -2.40
C THR A 278 4.89 -27.66 -2.50
N LYS A 279 3.87 -27.49 -1.66
CA LYS A 279 2.98 -26.34 -1.76
C LYS A 279 3.73 -25.04 -1.42
N PHE A 280 3.74 -24.08 -2.34
CA PHE A 280 4.27 -22.73 -2.11
C PHE A 280 3.27 -21.65 -2.48
N THR A 281 3.38 -20.52 -1.78
CA THR A 281 2.64 -19.29 -2.07
C THR A 281 3.55 -18.07 -2.00
N ILE A 282 3.15 -16.99 -2.67
CA ILE A 282 3.85 -15.71 -2.63
C ILE A 282 2.86 -14.56 -2.48
N SER A 283 3.14 -13.65 -1.54
CA SER A 283 2.30 -12.49 -1.24
C SER A 283 3.13 -11.23 -1.03
N ALA A 284 2.62 -10.10 -1.50
CA ALA A 284 3.23 -8.79 -1.29
C ALA A 284 2.91 -8.26 0.12
N MET A 285 3.90 -7.70 0.81
CA MET A 285 3.73 -6.99 2.09
C MET A 285 3.17 -5.57 1.83
N ARG A 286 1.91 -5.49 1.40
CA ARG A 286 1.27 -4.23 0.99
C ARG A 286 1.36 -3.16 2.08
N GLY A 287 1.70 -1.93 1.69
CA GLY A 287 2.04 -0.82 2.59
C GLY A 287 0.87 -0.30 3.42
N HIS A 288 0.13 0.68 2.91
CA HIS A 288 -0.99 1.32 3.63
C HIS A 288 -2.15 0.36 3.86
N TYR A 289 -2.94 0.63 4.91
CA TYR A 289 -4.05 -0.21 5.35
C TYR A 289 -5.10 -0.53 4.27
N ASN A 290 -5.29 0.35 3.28
CA ASN A 290 -6.28 0.14 2.22
C ASN A 290 -5.73 0.33 0.79
N VAL A 291 -4.42 0.22 0.57
CA VAL A 291 -3.86 0.27 -0.79
C VAL A 291 -4.35 -0.90 -1.65
N TYR A 292 -4.63 -2.06 -1.03
CA TYR A 292 -5.22 -3.20 -1.72
C TYR A 292 -6.64 -2.84 -2.19
N GLY A 293 -7.44 -2.19 -1.33
CA GLY A 293 -8.80 -1.78 -1.66
C GLY A 293 -8.84 -0.76 -2.78
N SER A 294 -7.91 0.21 -2.82
CA SER A 294 -7.82 1.15 -3.94
C SER A 294 -7.59 0.44 -5.28
N ASN A 295 -6.84 -0.67 -5.30
CA ASN A 295 -6.67 -1.44 -6.53
C ASN A 295 -7.90 -2.27 -6.88
N GLU A 296 -8.56 -2.87 -5.89
CA GLU A 296 -9.79 -3.64 -6.12
C GLU A 296 -10.89 -2.74 -6.68
N VAL A 297 -11.14 -1.59 -6.04
CA VAL A 297 -12.12 -0.58 -6.45
C VAL A 297 -11.88 -0.15 -7.89
N ASN A 298 -10.65 0.27 -8.17
CA ASN A 298 -10.25 0.67 -9.52
C ASN A 298 -10.47 -0.47 -10.52
N THR A 299 -10.09 -1.70 -10.17
CA THR A 299 -10.14 -2.86 -11.08
C THR A 299 -11.58 -3.23 -11.41
N TRP A 300 -12.47 -3.34 -10.43
CA TRP A 300 -13.85 -3.77 -10.71
C TRP A 300 -14.66 -2.71 -11.48
N MET A 301 -14.32 -1.42 -11.36
CA MET A 301 -15.02 -0.34 -12.06
C MET A 301 -14.44 -0.04 -13.44
N THR A 302 -13.14 -0.21 -13.63
CA THR A 302 -12.44 0.26 -14.85
C THR A 302 -11.76 -0.87 -15.64
N GLY A 303 -11.62 -2.05 -15.05
CA GLY A 303 -10.80 -3.14 -15.56
C GLY A 303 -9.31 -3.03 -15.19
N TYR A 304 -8.88 -1.93 -14.56
CA TYR A 304 -7.46 -1.65 -14.29
C TYR A 304 -7.20 -1.22 -12.83
N PRO A 305 -6.02 -1.51 -12.26
CA PRO A 305 -5.78 -1.34 -10.82
C PRO A 305 -5.23 0.02 -10.36
N PHE A 306 -4.52 0.77 -11.20
CA PHE A 306 -3.86 2.05 -10.86
C PHE A 306 -3.39 2.77 -12.14
N GLY A 307 -2.94 4.02 -12.06
CA GLY A 307 -2.45 4.78 -13.22
C GLY A 307 -3.40 4.76 -14.42
N ILE A 308 -4.68 5.06 -14.19
CA ILE A 308 -5.76 4.95 -15.18
C ILE A 308 -6.00 6.33 -15.74
N ASP A 309 -5.93 6.47 -17.06
CA ASP A 309 -6.11 7.72 -17.78
C ASP A 309 -7.44 7.70 -18.54
N PHE A 310 -8.33 8.65 -18.23
CA PHE A 310 -9.63 8.80 -18.89
C PHE A 310 -9.65 9.88 -19.98
N SER A 311 -8.51 10.53 -20.28
CA SER A 311 -8.40 11.63 -21.26
C SER A 311 -8.94 11.26 -22.65
N ARG A 312 -8.90 9.98 -23.01
CA ARG A 312 -9.38 9.43 -24.30
C ARG A 312 -10.88 9.11 -24.31
N GLY A 313 -11.62 9.41 -23.24
CA GLY A 313 -13.03 9.04 -23.08
C GLY A 313 -13.27 7.55 -22.79
N ILE A 314 -12.21 6.78 -22.59
CA ILE A 314 -12.20 5.38 -22.16
C ILE A 314 -11.12 5.21 -21.10
N ALA A 315 -11.23 4.16 -20.27
CA ALA A 315 -10.16 3.79 -19.36
C ALA A 315 -8.92 3.30 -20.15
N PHE A 316 -7.81 4.04 -20.07
CA PHE A 316 -6.53 3.66 -20.65
C PHE A 316 -5.50 3.37 -19.55
N TYR A 317 -4.79 2.25 -19.66
CA TYR A 317 -3.85 1.78 -18.64
C TYR A 317 -2.50 1.46 -19.27
N ASN A 318 -1.49 2.27 -18.94
CA ASN A 318 -0.12 2.02 -19.38
C ASN A 318 0.89 2.55 -18.35
N PRO A 319 1.12 1.85 -17.21
CA PRO A 319 2.10 2.28 -16.22
C PRO A 319 3.51 2.46 -16.81
N GLY A 320 4.14 3.61 -16.56
CA GLY A 320 5.30 4.12 -17.31
C GLY A 320 4.94 5.32 -18.20
N GLU A 321 3.69 5.38 -18.65
CA GLU A 321 3.07 6.54 -19.30
C GLU A 321 2.08 7.21 -18.34
N THR A 322 1.19 6.46 -17.69
CA THR A 322 -0.01 7.01 -17.03
C THR A 322 0.03 7.04 -15.50
N THR A 323 1.18 6.78 -14.86
CA THR A 323 1.26 6.89 -13.38
C THR A 323 1.49 8.33 -12.94
N ALA A 324 1.14 8.64 -11.68
CA ALA A 324 1.30 9.97 -11.11
C ALA A 324 2.74 10.49 -11.26
N VAL A 325 3.74 9.64 -10.96
CA VAL A 325 5.16 10.00 -11.10
C VAL A 325 5.53 10.31 -12.54
N ASP A 326 4.99 9.54 -13.50
CA ASP A 326 5.31 9.70 -14.92
C ASP A 326 4.75 11.03 -15.46
N ILE A 327 3.46 11.30 -15.23
CA ILE A 327 2.81 12.50 -15.75
C ILE A 327 3.29 13.77 -15.06
N LEU A 328 3.57 13.73 -13.74
CA LEU A 328 4.14 14.87 -13.01
C LEU A 328 5.56 15.17 -13.48
N ALA A 329 6.41 14.14 -13.64
CA ALA A 329 7.78 14.34 -14.11
C ALA A 329 7.84 14.93 -15.53
N ARG A 330 6.84 14.64 -16.37
CA ARG A 330 6.70 15.19 -17.73
C ARG A 330 5.87 16.47 -17.80
N LYS A 331 5.37 16.98 -16.65
CA LYS A 331 4.55 18.19 -16.56
C LYS A 331 3.26 18.13 -17.38
N GLU A 332 2.66 16.95 -17.45
CA GLU A 332 1.49 16.68 -18.30
C GLU A 332 0.15 16.95 -17.62
N CYS A 333 0.08 16.93 -16.29
CA CYS A 333 -1.11 17.33 -15.55
C CYS A 333 -1.03 18.79 -15.13
N ASP A 334 -2.18 19.45 -15.07
CA ASP A 334 -2.32 20.90 -14.86
C ASP A 334 -3.13 21.25 -13.61
N ALA A 335 -3.66 20.26 -12.90
CA ALA A 335 -4.22 20.37 -11.55
C ALA A 335 -4.08 19.02 -10.81
N ALA A 336 -4.14 19.04 -9.48
CA ALA A 336 -4.13 17.81 -8.68
C ALA A 336 -5.09 17.83 -7.49
N LEU A 337 -5.84 16.73 -7.32
CA LEU A 337 -6.55 16.38 -6.10
C LEU A 337 -5.78 15.26 -5.38
N ILE A 338 -5.32 15.53 -4.17
CA ILE A 338 -4.57 14.60 -3.33
C ILE A 338 -5.46 14.12 -2.18
N VAL A 339 -5.73 12.83 -2.09
CA VAL A 339 -6.65 12.25 -1.09
C VAL A 339 -5.92 11.24 -0.20
N GLY A 340 -5.82 11.53 1.09
CA GLY A 340 -5.25 10.60 2.08
C GLY A 340 -3.82 10.15 1.76
N SER A 341 -2.99 11.06 1.25
CA SER A 341 -1.59 10.81 0.88
C SER A 341 -0.75 12.08 1.00
N ASP A 342 0.57 11.91 1.13
CA ASP A 342 1.52 13.01 1.23
C ASP A 342 2.61 12.86 0.15
N PRO A 343 2.31 13.17 -1.14
CA PRO A 343 3.29 13.08 -2.21
C PRO A 343 4.52 13.96 -1.95
N ALA A 344 4.40 15.11 -1.30
CA ALA A 344 5.54 15.97 -0.97
C ALA A 344 6.63 15.28 -0.15
N ALA A 345 6.27 14.41 0.77
CA ALA A 345 7.23 13.63 1.55
C ALA A 345 7.79 12.42 0.80
N HIS A 346 7.10 11.93 -0.24
CA HIS A 346 7.33 10.57 -0.78
C HIS A 346 7.61 10.51 -2.28
N PHE A 347 7.44 11.59 -3.02
CA PHE A 347 7.70 11.65 -4.46
C PHE A 347 9.11 12.19 -4.77
N PRO A 348 9.67 11.83 -5.93
CA PRO A 348 10.92 12.41 -6.40
C PRO A 348 10.80 13.93 -6.55
N ARG A 349 11.88 14.65 -6.23
CA ARG A 349 11.95 16.13 -6.31
C ARG A 349 11.36 16.72 -7.60
N ARG A 350 11.67 16.14 -8.76
CA ARG A 350 11.18 16.62 -10.06
C ARG A 350 9.65 16.63 -10.16
N CYS A 351 8.97 15.70 -9.49
CA CYS A 351 7.51 15.67 -9.44
C CYS A 351 6.98 16.79 -8.53
N LEU A 352 7.68 17.06 -7.42
CA LEU A 352 7.30 18.10 -6.47
C LEU A 352 7.45 19.50 -7.04
N GLU A 353 8.50 19.74 -7.82
CA GLU A 353 8.70 21.01 -8.52
C GLU A 353 7.50 21.34 -9.40
N HIS A 354 6.98 20.37 -10.17
CA HIS A 354 5.78 20.58 -10.98
C HIS A 354 4.49 20.65 -10.13
N LEU A 355 4.36 19.79 -9.12
CA LEU A 355 3.17 19.78 -8.25
C LEU A 355 3.01 21.10 -7.49
N ALA A 356 4.10 21.80 -7.18
CA ALA A 356 4.08 23.14 -6.57
C ALA A 356 3.76 24.27 -7.56
N ASP A 357 3.88 24.03 -8.88
CA ASP A 357 3.61 25.01 -9.94
C ASP A 357 2.15 24.98 -10.42
N ILE A 358 1.37 23.98 -10.04
CA ILE A 358 -0.03 23.78 -10.47
C ILE A 358 -1.01 23.91 -9.30
N PRO A 359 -2.31 24.15 -9.55
CA PRO A 359 -3.34 24.08 -8.52
C PRO A 359 -3.41 22.69 -7.86
N VAL A 360 -3.35 22.66 -6.53
CA VAL A 360 -3.42 21.45 -5.71
C VAL A 360 -4.45 21.61 -4.59
N VAL A 361 -5.39 20.67 -4.53
CA VAL A 361 -6.30 20.49 -3.39
C VAL A 361 -5.93 19.22 -2.65
N GLN A 362 -5.86 19.27 -1.33
CA GLN A 362 -5.57 18.13 -0.47
C GLN A 362 -6.75 17.83 0.47
N LEU A 363 -7.16 16.56 0.51
CA LEU A 363 -8.05 16.01 1.53
C LEU A 363 -7.18 15.21 2.49
N ASP A 364 -6.89 15.80 3.66
CA ASP A 364 -6.16 15.14 4.73
C ASP A 364 -6.51 15.77 6.09
N PRO A 365 -6.77 14.97 7.14
CA PRO A 365 -7.05 15.44 8.51
C PRO A 365 -5.93 16.25 9.17
N TYR A 366 -4.67 16.06 8.75
CA TYR A 366 -3.50 16.63 9.41
C TYR A 366 -2.67 17.50 8.45
N PRO A 367 -2.02 18.57 8.94
CA PRO A 367 -1.00 19.25 8.17
C PRO A 367 0.18 18.29 7.92
N ASN A 368 0.66 18.23 6.69
CA ASN A 368 1.76 17.36 6.27
C ASN A 368 2.68 18.10 5.27
N ALA A 369 3.63 17.41 4.63
CA ALA A 369 4.56 18.09 3.73
C ALA A 369 3.86 18.68 2.48
N THR A 370 2.78 18.07 2.03
CA THR A 370 2.00 18.53 0.86
C THR A 370 1.17 19.77 1.20
N THR A 371 0.77 19.94 2.46
CA THR A 371 0.19 21.19 2.96
C THR A 371 1.09 22.39 2.63
N ALA A 372 2.41 22.22 2.66
CA ALA A 372 3.38 23.31 2.52
C ALA A 372 3.31 24.07 1.18
N PHE A 373 2.67 23.51 0.14
CA PHE A 373 2.42 24.23 -1.12
C PHE A 373 0.99 24.11 -1.68
N CYS A 374 0.12 23.25 -1.14
CA CYS A 374 -1.24 23.14 -1.67
C CYS A 374 -2.02 24.47 -1.62
N ASN A 375 -2.97 24.63 -2.53
CA ASN A 375 -3.83 25.81 -2.60
C ASN A 375 -4.96 25.72 -1.57
N VAL A 376 -5.56 24.54 -1.42
CA VAL A 376 -6.61 24.28 -0.42
C VAL A 376 -6.32 22.96 0.28
N GLN A 377 -6.45 22.95 1.61
CA GLN A 377 -6.53 21.71 2.39
C GLN A 377 -7.88 21.60 3.09
N ILE A 378 -8.51 20.44 2.95
CA ILE A 378 -9.82 20.09 3.53
C ILE A 378 -9.59 18.98 4.57
N PRO A 379 -9.74 19.25 5.87
CA PRO A 379 -9.74 18.19 6.87
C PRO A 379 -10.99 17.32 6.73
N VAL A 380 -10.83 16.04 7.02
CA VAL A 380 -11.87 15.01 6.89
C VAL A 380 -11.78 14.05 8.07
N ALA A 381 -12.87 13.34 8.36
CA ALA A 381 -12.87 12.30 9.37
C ALA A 381 -11.89 11.18 8.99
N VAL A 382 -11.23 10.59 9.99
CA VAL A 382 -10.27 9.51 9.78
C VAL A 382 -11.01 8.18 9.76
N THR A 383 -10.91 7.49 8.63
CA THR A 383 -11.44 6.13 8.47
C THR A 383 -10.89 5.20 9.56
N GLY A 384 -11.79 4.49 10.25
CA GLY A 384 -11.47 3.60 11.36
C GLY A 384 -11.28 4.29 12.72
N ILE A 385 -11.46 5.62 12.78
CA ILE A 385 -11.48 6.38 14.03
C ILE A 385 -12.81 7.11 14.18
N ASP A 386 -13.18 7.97 13.26
CA ASP A 386 -14.43 8.75 13.29
C ASP A 386 -15.23 8.69 11.98
N ALA A 387 -14.69 8.02 10.97
CA ALA A 387 -15.43 7.50 9.83
C ALA A 387 -15.39 5.97 9.80
N GLU A 388 -16.44 5.36 9.26
CA GLU A 388 -16.48 3.93 8.94
C GLU A 388 -16.34 3.73 7.44
N GLY A 389 -15.89 2.55 7.02
CA GLY A 389 -15.81 2.22 5.61
C GLY A 389 -15.13 0.89 5.38
N THR A 390 -15.10 0.45 4.13
CA THR A 390 -14.51 -0.85 3.79
C THR A 390 -13.04 -0.71 3.48
N ALA A 391 -12.20 -1.54 4.11
CA ALA A 391 -10.78 -1.65 3.81
C ALA A 391 -10.37 -3.09 3.47
N TYR A 392 -9.35 -3.27 2.65
CA TYR A 392 -8.84 -4.57 2.25
C TYR A 392 -7.44 -4.80 2.79
N ARG A 393 -7.26 -5.88 3.53
CA ARG A 393 -5.96 -6.30 4.06
C ARG A 393 -5.02 -6.71 2.92
N MET A 394 -3.72 -6.80 3.18
CA MET A 394 -2.70 -7.14 2.18
C MET A 394 -2.93 -8.44 1.40
N ASP A 395 -3.75 -9.35 1.94
CA ASP A 395 -4.15 -10.63 1.37
C ASP A 395 -5.54 -10.62 0.71
N GLY A 396 -6.12 -9.44 0.49
CA GLY A 396 -7.40 -9.27 -0.20
C GLY A 396 -8.64 -9.52 0.65
N VAL A 397 -8.50 -9.74 1.97
CA VAL A 397 -9.64 -9.90 2.87
C VAL A 397 -10.29 -8.54 3.16
N PRO A 398 -11.57 -8.32 2.80
CA PRO A 398 -12.29 -7.09 3.14
C PRO A 398 -12.70 -7.09 4.62
N ILE A 399 -12.48 -5.96 5.30
CA ILE A 399 -12.86 -5.72 6.69
C ILE A 399 -13.48 -4.34 6.78
N ARG A 400 -14.70 -4.25 7.33
CA ARG A 400 -15.37 -2.97 7.55
C ARG A 400 -14.82 -2.32 8.83
N THR A 401 -14.20 -1.17 8.69
CA THR A 401 -13.78 -0.35 9.84
C THR A 401 -15.01 0.25 10.52
N ARG A 402 -14.91 0.51 11.82
CA ARG A 402 -15.97 1.13 12.62
C ARG A 402 -15.52 2.46 13.19
N LYS A 403 -16.48 3.30 13.55
CA LYS A 403 -16.22 4.52 14.32
C LYS A 403 -15.90 4.17 15.78
N VAL A 404 -14.84 4.77 16.28
CA VAL A 404 -14.39 4.73 17.68
C VAL A 404 -14.75 6.04 18.41
N LEU A 405 -14.69 7.16 17.68
CA LEU A 405 -15.04 8.50 18.13
C LEU A 405 -16.20 9.05 17.28
N SER A 406 -16.95 10.01 17.83
CA SER A 406 -17.98 10.75 17.10
C SER A 406 -17.54 12.20 16.99
N THR A 407 -17.33 12.69 15.77
CA THR A 407 -16.86 14.05 15.49
C THR A 407 -17.75 14.72 14.44
N ASP A 408 -17.62 16.03 14.30
CA ASP A 408 -18.34 16.83 13.30
C ASP A 408 -17.58 16.92 11.95
N TYR A 409 -16.47 16.20 11.80
CA TYR A 409 -15.75 16.16 10.53
C TYR A 409 -16.57 15.37 9.50
N PRO A 410 -16.79 15.89 8.28
CA PRO A 410 -17.37 15.11 7.22
C PRO A 410 -16.40 13.99 6.80
N SER A 411 -16.95 12.86 6.37
CA SER A 411 -16.14 11.77 5.83
C SER A 411 -15.54 12.13 4.46
N ASP A 412 -14.46 11.44 4.07
CA ASP A 412 -13.92 11.53 2.71
C ASP A 412 -15.01 11.36 1.65
N ALA A 413 -15.86 10.33 1.80
CA ALA A 413 -16.92 10.04 0.86
C ALA A 413 -17.99 11.15 0.80
N GLU A 414 -18.31 11.80 1.92
CA GLU A 414 -19.25 12.91 1.94
C GLU A 414 -18.70 14.12 1.18
N VAL A 415 -17.46 14.51 1.48
CA VAL A 415 -16.79 15.64 0.81
C VAL A 415 -16.67 15.38 -0.69
N LEU A 416 -16.19 14.19 -1.08
CA LEU A 416 -16.04 13.80 -2.48
C LEU A 416 -17.38 13.70 -3.20
N SER A 417 -18.43 13.19 -2.56
CA SER A 417 -19.77 13.10 -3.18
C SER A 417 -20.36 14.48 -3.44
N ARG A 418 -20.14 15.42 -2.52
CA ARG A 418 -20.56 16.82 -2.69
C ARG A 418 -19.78 17.52 -3.81
N MET A 419 -18.47 17.27 -3.92
CA MET A 419 -17.67 17.72 -5.07
C MET A 419 -18.22 17.13 -6.36
N TYR A 420 -18.42 15.82 -6.41
CA TYR A 420 -18.91 15.12 -7.60
C TYR A 420 -20.28 15.64 -8.07
N ALA A 421 -21.23 15.87 -7.14
CA ALA A 421 -22.53 16.45 -7.47
C ALA A 421 -22.42 17.83 -8.14
N LEU A 422 -21.59 18.73 -7.59
CA LEU A 422 -21.33 20.03 -8.21
C LEU A 422 -20.68 19.90 -9.60
N MET A 423 -19.77 18.94 -9.75
CA MET A 423 -19.11 18.68 -11.04
C MET A 423 -20.10 18.17 -12.10
N GLN A 424 -21.11 17.40 -11.70
CA GLN A 424 -22.17 16.96 -12.62
C GLN A 424 -23.03 18.14 -13.07
N GLU A 425 -23.47 19.00 -12.13
CA GLU A 425 -24.24 20.21 -12.43
C GLU A 425 -23.48 21.15 -13.39
N GLY A 426 -22.17 21.33 -13.18
CA GLY A 426 -21.31 22.19 -14.00
C GLY A 426 -21.03 21.67 -15.42
N ARG A 427 -21.39 20.43 -15.75
CA ARG A 427 -21.26 19.87 -17.11
C ARG A 427 -22.54 19.88 -17.93
N GLU A 428 -23.69 20.00 -17.26
CA GLU A 428 -25.00 20.05 -17.91
C GLU A 428 -25.40 21.47 -18.34
N GLY A 429 -24.80 22.49 -17.71
CA GLY A 429 -24.91 23.91 -18.10
C GLY A 429 -23.81 24.34 -19.06
#